data_AF-A0A538B5K0-F1
#
_entry.id   AF-A0A538B5K0-F1
#
_cell.length_a   1.000
_cell.length_b   1.000
_cell.length_c   1.000
_cell.angle_alpha   90.00
_cell.angle_beta   90.00
_cell.angle_gamma   90.00
#
_symmetry.space_group_name_H-M   'P 1'
#
loop_
_entity.id
_entity.type
_entity.pdbx_description
1 polymer ?
#
loop_
_entity_poly.entity_id
_entity_poly.type
_entity_poly.pdbx_seq_one_letter_code
_entity_poly.pdbx_strand_id
1 'polypeptide(L)' 'MLNNGIGAQPYAPEPMPKGTRVRVRNTLGSWAGGFEIVGVDHTGYRLRRVSDGVVLPMPIVATEVRKS' A
#
# COMPACT_ATOMS: atom_id res chain seq x y z
N MET A 1 16.91 -30.21 23.51
CA MET A 1 17.66 -28.94 23.41
C MET A 1 18.28 -28.95 22.02
N LEU A 2 17.93 -28.11 21.05
CA LEU A 2 17.54 -26.70 21.07
C LEU A 2 16.29 -26.45 20.18
N ASN A 3 15.27 -25.80 20.74
CA ASN A 3 14.19 -25.18 19.99
C ASN A 3 14.70 -23.84 19.49
N ASN A 4 14.93 -23.68 18.19
CA ASN A 4 15.28 -22.37 17.63
C ASN A 4 14.00 -21.66 17.19
N GLY A 5 13.40 -20.95 18.14
CA GLY A 5 12.32 -20.01 17.89
C GLY A 5 12.82 -18.89 16.97
N ILE A 6 12.53 -19.02 15.68
CA ILE A 6 12.44 -17.87 14.78
C ILE A 6 11.15 -17.15 15.19
N GLY A 7 11.34 -16.12 16.00
CA GLY A 7 10.27 -15.31 16.58
C GLY A 7 9.28 -14.89 15.51
N ALA A 8 8.00 -14.94 15.87
CA ALA A 8 6.94 -14.37 15.07
C ALA A 8 7.38 -12.95 14.65
N GLN A 9 7.77 -12.80 13.39
CA GLN A 9 7.88 -11.49 12.76
C GLN A 9 6.52 -10.84 13.02
N PRO A 10 6.45 -9.70 13.72
CA PRO A 10 5.16 -9.06 13.98
C PRO A 10 4.50 -8.91 12.62
N TYR A 11 3.26 -9.41 12.50
CA TYR A 11 2.45 -9.46 11.28
C TYR A 11 2.27 -8.06 10.68
N ALA A 12 3.32 -7.50 10.10
CA ALA A 12 3.21 -6.47 9.11
C ALA A 12 2.74 -7.20 7.85
N PRO A 13 1.52 -6.94 7.35
CA PRO A 13 1.09 -7.57 6.11
C PRO A 13 2.15 -7.32 5.03
N GLU A 14 2.44 -8.37 4.26
CA GLU A 14 3.41 -8.29 3.18
C GLU A 14 3.02 -7.12 2.25
N PRO A 15 3.94 -6.20 1.93
CA PRO A 15 3.61 -5.04 1.13
C PRO A 15 3.06 -5.45 -0.23
N MET A 16 2.00 -4.78 -0.67
CA MET A 16 1.38 -5.06 -1.97
C MET A 16 2.36 -4.79 -3.11
N PRO A 17 2.47 -5.68 -4.11
CA PRO A 17 3.44 -5.55 -5.18
C PRO A 17 3.09 -4.38 -6.14
N LYS A 18 4.10 -3.89 -6.87
CA LYS A 18 3.91 -2.92 -7.95
C LYS A 18 2.96 -3.49 -9.02
N GLY A 19 2.18 -2.61 -9.66
CA GLY A 19 1.13 -2.97 -10.60
C GLY A 19 -0.21 -3.34 -9.95
N THR A 20 -0.26 -3.50 -8.62
CA THR A 20 -1.50 -3.80 -7.91
C THR A 20 -2.47 -2.62 -8.01
N ARG A 21 -3.69 -2.88 -8.48
CA ARG A 21 -4.81 -1.92 -8.44
C ARG A 21 -5.33 -1.78 -7.01
N VAL A 22 -5.46 -0.55 -6.57
CA VAL A 22 -5.83 -0.22 -5.19
C VAL A 22 -6.92 0.85 -5.14
N ARG A 23 -7.56 0.91 -3.98
CA ARG A 23 -8.41 2.02 -3.55
C ARG A 23 -7.71 2.77 -2.42
N VAL A 24 -7.88 4.09 -2.41
CA VAL A 24 -7.33 5.00 -1.41
C VAL A 24 -8.45 5.58 -0.56
N ARG A 25 -8.23 5.72 0.75
CA ARG A 25 -9.16 6.39 1.64
C ARG A 25 -9.07 7.90 1.43
N ASN A 26 -10.19 8.54 1.12
CA ASN A 26 -10.26 9.98 0.92
C ASN A 26 -10.55 10.73 2.23
N THR A 27 -10.51 12.06 2.19
CA THR A 27 -10.77 12.93 3.36
C THR A 27 -12.19 12.81 3.91
N LEU A 28 -13.14 12.31 3.12
CA LEU A 28 -14.51 12.00 3.54
C LEU A 28 -14.62 10.60 4.16
N GLY A 29 -13.50 9.90 4.37
CA GLY A 29 -13.43 8.56 4.94
C GLY A 29 -13.85 7.43 4.00
N SER A 30 -14.19 7.75 2.75
CA SER A 30 -14.65 6.82 1.72
C SER A 30 -13.48 6.29 0.88
N TRP A 31 -13.67 5.14 0.23
CA TRP A 31 -12.64 4.52 -0.60
C TRP A 31 -12.82 4.88 -2.07
N ALA A 32 -11.85 5.61 -2.63
CA ALA A 32 -11.80 5.97 -4.05
C ALA A 32 -10.91 4.99 -4.82
N GLY A 33 -11.40 4.46 -5.93
CA GLY A 33 -10.62 3.61 -6.84
C GLY A 33 -9.82 4.41 -7.87
N GLY A 34 -9.20 3.69 -8.82
CA GLY A 34 -8.47 4.32 -9.92
C GLY A 34 -7.00 4.61 -9.60
N PHE A 35 -6.37 3.77 -8.79
CA PHE A 35 -4.94 3.88 -8.47
C PHE A 35 -4.19 2.57 -8.68
N GLU A 36 -2.89 2.66 -8.92
CA GLU A 36 -1.98 1.54 -9.07
C GLU A 36 -0.70 1.79 -8.28
N ILE A 37 -0.18 0.75 -7.61
CA ILE A 37 1.10 0.84 -6.90
C ILE A 37 2.24 0.90 -7.91
N VAL A 38 3.06 1.95 -7.84
CA VAL A 38 4.30 2.08 -8.64
C VAL A 38 5.55 1.98 -7.77
N GLY A 39 5.41 2.08 -6.45
CA GLY A 39 6.50 1.95 -5.49
C GLY A 39 5.99 1.70 -4.08
N VAL A 40 6.86 1.11 -3.27
CA VAL A 40 6.69 0.95 -1.82
C VAL A 40 7.98 1.41 -1.17
N ASP A 41 7.88 2.26 -0.17
CA ASP A 41 9.00 2.66 0.69
C ASP A 41 8.55 2.68 2.16
N HIS A 42 9.45 3.08 3.05
CA HIS A 42 9.18 3.11 4.50
C HIS A 42 8.09 4.13 4.91
N THR A 43 7.71 5.06 4.02
CA THR A 43 6.66 6.06 4.26
C THR A 43 5.30 5.62 3.72
N GLY A 44 5.25 4.65 2.80
CA GLY A 44 4.00 4.06 2.30
C GLY A 44 4.05 3.65 0.84
N TYR A 45 2.90 3.71 0.18
CA TYR A 45 2.72 3.37 -1.22
C TYR A 45 2.80 4.60 -2.11
N ARG A 46 3.69 4.55 -3.10
CA ARG A 46 3.68 5.51 -4.21
C ARG A 46 2.67 5.03 -5.24
N LEU A 47 1.68 5.88 -5.52
CA LEU A 47 0.54 5.52 -6.37
C LEU A 47 0.51 6.34 -7.65
N ARG A 48 0.11 5.69 -8.74
CA ARG A 48 -0.25 6.33 -10.00
C ARG A 48 -1.77 6.35 -10.13
N ARG A 49 -2.34 7.52 -10.43
CA ARG A 49 -3.74 7.63 -10.80
C ARG A 49 -3.92 7.10 -12.22
N VAL A 50 -4.91 6.24 -12.40
CA VAL A 50 -5.10 5.49 -13.65
C VAL A 50 -5.67 6.34 -14.77
N SER A 51 -6.50 7.32 -14.42
CA SER A 51 -7.20 8.17 -15.39
C SER A 51 -6.27 9.06 -16.22
N ASP A 52 -5.22 9.58 -15.60
CA ASP A 52 -4.30 10.57 -16.20
C ASP A 52 -2.83 10.11 -16.16
N GLY A 53 -2.54 8.95 -15.56
CA GLY A 53 -1.20 8.40 -15.44
C GLY A 53 -0.30 9.16 -14.46
N VAL A 54 -0.82 10.16 -13.75
CA VAL A 54 -0.04 11.01 -12.84
C VAL A 54 0.32 10.24 -11.57
N VAL A 55 1.59 10.25 -11.19
CA VAL A 55 2.05 9.74 -9.89
C VAL A 55 1.74 10.79 -8.83
N LEU A 56 1.06 10.37 -7.76
CA LEU A 56 0.73 11.27 -6.66
C LEU A 56 2.03 11.85 -6.05
N PRO A 57 2.04 13.13 -5.67
CA PRO A 57 3.24 13.80 -5.20
C PRO A 57 3.74 13.24 -3.87
N MET A 58 2.83 12.70 -3.05
CA MET A 58 3.12 12.12 -1.74
C MET A 58 2.74 10.63 -1.70
N PRO A 59 3.54 9.80 -1.01
CA PRO A 59 3.16 8.42 -0.67
C PRO A 59 1.90 8.39 0.21
N ILE A 60 1.09 7.34 0.04
CA ILE A 60 -0.10 7.08 0.85
C ILE A 60 0.21 5.99 1.88
N VAL A 61 -0.11 6.25 3.14
CA VAL A 61 0.15 5.31 4.23
C VAL A 61 -0.63 4.01 4.05
N ALA A 62 -0.05 2.89 4.52
CA ALA A 62 -0.62 1.57 4.27
C ALA A 62 -2.05 1.38 4.79
N THR A 63 -2.43 2.07 5.87
CA THR A 63 -3.78 2.05 6.45
C THR A 63 -4.83 2.75 5.58
N GLU A 64 -4.40 3.59 4.64
CA GLU A 64 -5.26 4.32 3.69
C GLU A 64 -5.24 3.70 2.30
N VAL A 65 -4.62 2.53 2.12
CA VAL A 65 -4.59 1.79 0.86
C VAL A 65 -5.17 0.40 1.07
N ARG A 66 -6.04 -0.02 0.15
CA ARG A 66 -6.52 -1.40 0.12
C ARG A 66 -6.59 -1.94 -1.31
N LYS A 67 -6.56 -3.26 -1.46
CA LYS A 67 -6.79 -3.90 -2.76
C LYS A 67 -8.19 -3.53 -3.29
N SER A 68 -8.28 -3.31 -4.61
CA SER A 68 -9.51 -2.86 -5.27
C SER A 68 -10.62 -3.89 -5.29
#